data_AF-A0A8X8DLP0-F1
#
_entry.id   AF-A0A8X8DLP0-F1
#
_cell.length_a   1.000
_cell.length_b   1.000
_cell.length_c   1.000
_cell.angle_alpha   90.00
_cell.angle_beta   90.00
_cell.angle_gamma   90.00
#
_symmetry.space_group_name_H-M   'P 1'
#
loop_
_entity.id
_entity.type
_entity.pdbx_description
1 polymer ?
#
loop_
_entity_poly.entity_id
_entity_poly.type
_entity_poly.pdbx_seq_one_letter_code
_entity_poly.pdbx_strand_id
1 'polypeptide(L)'
;MVFLQNDPTGLEEVVIVDFIRMVIIDVENSKAWVDAWATLGEVYYKDSEKSKTLAFPAGVCLTVSIGGHFNGGAGYGMMMRKFGLAADHIIDAQLIDVEGRLYD
;
A
#
# COMPACT_ATOMS: atom_id res chain seq x y z
N MET A 1 2.61 -8.72 0.72
CA MET A 1 1.51 -8.89 1.70
C MET A 1 1.45 -10.36 2.07
N VAL A 2 1.84 -10.73 3.30
CA VAL A 2 1.73 -12.11 3.81
C VAL A 2 0.86 -12.06 5.06
N PHE A 3 -0.22 -12.85 5.09
CA PHE A 3 -1.05 -13.00 6.27
C PHE A 3 -0.55 -14.17 7.10
N LEU A 4 -0.48 -13.94 8.41
CA LEU A 4 -0.21 -14.96 9.39
C LEU A 4 -1.24 -14.81 10.51
N GLN A 5 -2.13 -15.78 10.57
CA GLN A 5 -3.24 -15.83 11.50
C GLN A 5 -2.85 -16.68 12.70
N ASN A 6 -3.16 -16.20 13.90
CA ASN A 6 -2.96 -16.97 15.13
C ASN A 6 -3.94 -18.15 15.12
N ASP A 7 -3.43 -19.37 15.12
CA ASP A 7 -4.23 -20.58 15.31
C ASP A 7 -4.55 -20.75 16.81
N PRO A 8 -5.84 -20.68 17.23
CA PRO A 8 -6.22 -20.88 18.62
C PRO A 8 -6.01 -22.32 19.12
N THR A 9 -5.61 -23.27 18.26
CA THR A 9 -5.34 -24.67 18.64
C THR A 9 -3.90 -24.96 19.08
N GLY A 10 -2.96 -24.04 18.84
CA GLY A 10 -1.57 -24.14 19.31
C GLY A 10 -0.73 -25.22 18.62
N LEU A 11 -1.14 -25.68 17.43
CA LEU A 11 -0.50 -26.78 16.71
C LEU A 11 0.43 -26.35 15.57
N GLU A 12 0.44 -25.06 15.19
CA GLU A 12 1.36 -24.53 14.16
C GLU A 12 2.10 -23.26 14.62
N GLU A 13 3.40 -23.21 14.37
CA GLU A 13 4.24 -22.04 14.64
C GLU A 13 4.06 -20.98 13.54
N VAL A 14 3.79 -19.74 13.95
CA VAL A 14 3.46 -18.61 13.07
C VAL A 14 4.45 -17.47 13.30
N VAL A 15 5.08 -16.95 12.23
CA VAL A 15 6.14 -15.92 12.30
C VAL A 15 5.72 -14.60 11.65
N ILE A 16 5.23 -13.65 12.44
CA ILE A 16 4.82 -12.33 11.91
C ILE A 16 6.04 -11.54 11.42
N VAL A 17 5.98 -11.07 10.17
CA VAL A 17 6.98 -10.17 9.59
C VAL A 17 6.43 -8.76 9.56
N ASP A 18 7.06 -7.86 10.31
CA ASP A 18 6.72 -6.43 10.37
C ASP A 18 7.78 -5.61 9.62
N PHE A 19 7.34 -4.65 8.80
CA PHE A 19 8.20 -3.87 7.91
C PHE A 19 8.24 -2.41 8.33
N ILE A 20 9.32 -1.73 7.93
CA ILE A 20 9.43 -0.28 8.05
C ILE A 20 8.36 0.38 7.17
N ARG A 21 7.93 1.58 7.58
CA ARG A 21 6.98 2.39 6.81
C ARG A 21 7.71 3.51 6.09
N MET A 22 7.94 3.34 4.78
CA MET A 22 8.54 4.35 3.93
C MET A 22 7.55 4.89 2.88
N VAL A 23 7.63 6.20 2.65
CA VAL A 23 6.90 6.89 1.59
C VAL A 23 7.86 7.89 0.93
N ILE A 24 8.18 7.65 -0.34
CA ILE A 24 9.02 8.53 -1.16
C ILE A 24 8.16 9.09 -2.27
N ILE A 25 8.05 10.42 -2.36
CA ILE A 25 7.28 11.12 -3.39
C ILE A 25 8.22 11.80 -4.36
N ASP A 26 8.06 11.49 -5.64
CA ASP A 26 8.69 12.16 -6.77
C ASP A 26 7.64 13.03 -7.48
N VAL A 27 7.66 14.32 -7.16
CA VAL A 27 6.71 15.30 -7.70
C VAL A 27 6.97 15.57 -9.18
N GLU A 28 8.23 15.56 -9.62
CA GLU A 28 8.60 15.88 -11.00
C GLU A 28 8.03 14.84 -11.97
N ASN A 29 8.10 13.57 -11.57
CA ASN A 29 7.57 12.46 -12.36
C ASN A 29 6.14 12.05 -11.99
N SER A 30 5.51 12.71 -11.01
CA SER A 30 4.19 12.36 -10.46
C SER A 30 4.10 10.88 -10.06
N LYS A 31 5.11 10.40 -9.35
CA LYS A 31 5.23 9.01 -8.87
C LYS A 31 5.48 8.96 -7.37
N ALA A 32 5.16 7.83 -6.77
CA ALA A 32 5.48 7.54 -5.38
C ALA A 32 5.94 6.10 -5.24
N TRP A 33 6.98 5.89 -4.44
CA TRP A 33 7.33 4.58 -3.91
C TRP A 33 6.85 4.50 -2.46
N VAL A 34 5.97 3.53 -2.19
CA VAL A 34 5.29 3.36 -0.91
C VAL A 34 5.44 1.93 -0.43
N ASP A 35 5.89 1.75 0.81
CA ASP A 35 5.95 0.43 1.42
C ASP A 35 4.55 -0.10 1.73
N ALA A 36 4.37 -1.42 1.63
CA ALA A 36 3.11 -2.09 1.89
C ALA A 36 2.55 -1.87 3.31
N TRP A 37 3.41 -1.51 4.27
CA TRP A 37 3.03 -1.26 5.66
C TRP A 37 2.73 0.20 5.98
N ALA A 38 2.97 1.11 5.04
CA ALA A 38 2.52 2.49 5.17
C ALA A 38 0.98 2.54 5.18
N THR A 39 0.43 3.58 5.77
CA THR A 39 -1.00 3.86 5.85
C THR A 39 -1.42 4.89 4.81
N LEU A 40 -2.68 4.88 4.42
CA LEU A 40 -3.23 5.90 3.52
C LEU A 40 -3.00 7.32 4.07
N GLY A 41 -3.12 7.51 5.38
CA GLY A 41 -2.86 8.80 6.03
C GLY A 41 -1.41 9.26 5.88
N GLU A 42 -0.43 8.37 6.04
CA GLU A 42 0.99 8.69 5.83
C GLU A 42 1.26 9.09 4.37
N VAL A 43 0.68 8.37 3.41
CA VAL A 43 0.82 8.69 1.97
C VAL A 43 0.20 10.05 1.65
N TYR A 44 -1.04 10.29 2.03
CA TYR A 44 -1.72 11.56 1.77
C TYR A 44 -1.03 12.74 2.45
N TYR A 45 -0.56 12.54 3.68
CA TYR A 45 0.17 13.57 4.40
C TYR A 45 1.45 13.93 3.63
N LYS A 46 2.27 12.93 3.27
CA LYS A 46 3.53 13.12 2.54
C LYS A 46 3.34 13.76 1.17
N ASP A 47 2.33 13.33 0.42
CA ASP A 47 1.98 13.94 -0.85
C ASP A 47 1.60 15.42 -0.66
N SER A 48 0.75 15.72 0.33
CA SER A 48 0.32 17.09 0.64
C SER A 48 1.43 18.02 1.17
N GLU A 49 2.48 17.45 1.78
CA GLU A 49 3.71 18.18 2.17
C GLU A 49 4.51 18.59 0.93
N LYS A 50 4.48 17.78 -0.13
CA LYS A 50 5.32 17.92 -1.33
C LYS A 50 4.62 18.65 -2.48
N SER A 51 3.30 18.52 -2.60
CA SER A 51 2.50 19.12 -3.65
C SER A 51 1.11 19.53 -3.14
N LYS A 52 0.53 20.56 -3.77
CA LYS A 52 -0.89 20.95 -3.57
C LYS A 52 -1.79 20.57 -4.73
N THR A 53 -1.23 19.97 -5.77
CA THR A 53 -1.92 19.66 -7.03
C THR A 53 -1.87 18.17 -7.39
N LEU A 54 -1.02 17.39 -6.72
CA LEU A 54 -1.01 15.93 -6.82
C LEU A 54 -1.94 15.32 -5.78
N ALA A 55 -2.46 14.14 -6.12
CA ALA A 55 -3.30 13.31 -5.26
C ALA A 55 -3.27 11.87 -5.79
N PHE A 56 -3.52 10.90 -4.91
CA PHE A 56 -3.62 9.49 -5.26
C PHE A 56 -5.03 8.93 -5.00
N PRO A 57 -5.69 8.27 -5.99
CA PRO A 57 -7.07 7.80 -5.86
C PRO A 57 -7.19 6.54 -5.01
N ALA A 58 -7.25 6.71 -3.68
CA ALA A 58 -7.44 5.61 -2.74
C ALA A 58 -8.54 5.89 -1.70
N GLY A 59 -8.56 5.11 -0.63
CA GLY A 59 -9.65 5.08 0.35
C GLY A 59 -9.70 6.29 1.27
N VAL A 60 -10.79 6.42 2.00
CA VAL A 60 -11.01 7.51 2.97
C VAL A 60 -10.51 7.18 4.38
N CYS A 61 -10.33 5.90 4.70
CA CYS A 61 -9.93 5.44 6.03
C CYS A 61 -8.41 5.55 6.22
N LEU A 62 -7.95 6.60 6.91
CA LEU A 62 -6.52 6.96 7.00
C LEU A 62 -5.63 5.88 7.63
N THR A 63 -6.16 5.03 8.50
CA THR A 63 -5.40 3.97 9.19
C THR A 63 -5.27 2.67 8.38
N VAL A 64 -5.95 2.57 7.24
CA VAL A 64 -5.86 1.38 6.38
C VAL A 64 -4.46 1.32 5.77
N SER A 65 -3.86 0.12 5.80
CA SER A 65 -2.54 -0.13 5.22
C SER A 65 -2.59 -0.25 3.71
N ILE A 66 -1.56 0.26 3.05
CA ILE A 66 -1.42 0.28 1.59
C ILE A 66 -1.42 -1.13 1.02
N GLY A 67 -0.66 -2.03 1.63
CA GLY A 67 -0.48 -3.40 1.14
C GLY A 67 -1.79 -4.18 1.03
N GLY A 68 -2.74 -3.96 1.93
CA GLY A 68 -4.07 -4.55 1.82
C GLY A 68 -5.03 -3.76 0.95
N HIS A 69 -4.97 -2.43 1.02
CA HIS A 69 -5.85 -1.55 0.27
C HIS A 69 -5.65 -1.65 -1.24
N PHE A 70 -4.40 -1.83 -1.66
CA PHE A 70 -4.01 -1.87 -3.06
C PHE A 70 -4.19 -3.25 -3.68
N ASN A 71 -4.17 -4.30 -2.84
CA ASN A 71 -4.32 -5.67 -3.29
C ASN A 71 -5.80 -5.99 -3.59
N GLY A 72 -6.04 -6.76 -4.67
CA GLY A 72 -7.37 -7.33 -4.97
C GLY A 72 -8.49 -6.35 -5.35
N GLY A 73 -8.19 -5.09 -5.70
CA GLY A 73 -9.20 -4.12 -6.16
C GLY A 73 -10.04 -3.47 -5.05
N ALA A 74 -9.68 -3.64 -3.77
CA ALA A 74 -10.37 -3.04 -2.62
C ALA A 74 -10.15 -1.51 -2.48
N GLY A 75 -9.38 -0.92 -3.40
CA GLY A 75 -8.85 0.43 -3.31
C GLY A 75 -9.78 1.57 -3.71
N TYR A 76 -11.06 1.54 -3.33
CA TYR A 76 -12.02 2.57 -3.74
C TYR A 76 -12.09 3.76 -2.77
N GLY A 77 -12.49 4.93 -3.27
CA GLY A 77 -12.70 6.13 -2.48
C GLY A 77 -13.36 7.25 -3.27
N MET A 78 -13.31 8.48 -2.75
CA MET A 78 -14.05 9.61 -3.32
C MET A 78 -13.66 9.95 -4.77
N MET A 79 -12.44 9.59 -5.16
CA MET A 79 -11.89 9.83 -6.49
C MET A 79 -12.24 8.74 -7.52
N MET A 80 -12.91 7.64 -7.10
CA MET A 80 -13.07 6.46 -7.94
C MET A 80 -13.85 6.70 -9.23
N ARG A 81 -14.85 7.58 -9.21
CA ARG A 81 -15.67 7.86 -10.40
C ARG A 81 -14.91 8.60 -11.49
N LYS A 82 -13.83 9.29 -11.11
CA LYS A 82 -13.00 10.07 -12.03
C LYS A 82 -11.77 9.30 -12.49
N PHE A 83 -11.15 8.56 -11.56
CA PHE A 83 -9.85 7.94 -11.80
C PHE A 83 -9.85 6.41 -11.70
N GLY A 84 -10.89 5.76 -11.21
CA GLY A 84 -10.90 4.31 -10.99
C GLY A 84 -10.42 3.91 -9.59
N LEU A 85 -10.00 2.66 -9.44
CA LEU A 85 -9.52 2.11 -8.17
C LEU A 85 -8.04 2.45 -7.95
N ALA A 86 -7.57 2.41 -6.70
CA ALA A 86 -6.15 2.58 -6.38
C ALA A 86 -5.25 1.62 -7.19
N ALA A 87 -5.71 0.37 -7.37
CA ALA A 87 -5.00 -0.65 -8.11
C ALA A 87 -4.79 -0.31 -9.59
N ASP A 88 -5.66 0.52 -10.18
CA ASP A 88 -5.55 0.95 -11.58
C ASP A 88 -4.38 1.93 -11.80
N HIS A 89 -3.80 2.48 -10.73
CA HIS A 89 -2.72 3.48 -10.76
C HIS A 89 -1.39 2.94 -10.24
N ILE A 90 -1.27 1.63 -10.04
CA ILE A 90 -0.02 0.97 -9.67
C ILE A 90 0.72 0.62 -10.95
N ILE A 91 1.88 1.25 -11.16
CA ILE A 91 2.69 1.05 -12.37
C ILE A 91 3.83 0.04 -12.16
N ASP A 92 4.17 -0.24 -10.91
CA ASP A 92 5.31 -1.09 -10.53
C ASP A 92 5.13 -1.63 -9.10
N ALA A 93 5.71 -2.79 -8.77
CA ALA A 93 5.58 -3.43 -7.47
C ALA A 93 6.73 -4.40 -7.16
N GLN A 94 7.28 -4.30 -5.94
CA GLN A 94 8.26 -5.26 -5.42
C GLN A 94 7.57 -6.38 -4.64
N LEU A 95 7.81 -7.63 -5.05
CA LEU A 95 7.19 -8.83 -4.49
C LEU A 95 8.25 -9.88 -4.14
N ILE A 96 8.03 -10.58 -3.02
CA ILE A 96 8.79 -11.79 -2.70
C ILE A 96 7.87 -13.00 -2.86
N ASP A 97 8.30 -14.00 -3.64
CA ASP A 97 7.57 -15.26 -3.82
C ASP A 97 7.76 -16.25 -2.66
N VAL A 98 7.11 -17.41 -2.75
CA VAL A 98 7.15 -18.45 -1.72
C VAL A 98 8.53 -19.11 -1.59
N GLU A 99 9.38 -18.98 -2.61
CA GLU A 99 10.77 -19.43 -2.59
C GLU A 99 11.75 -18.33 -2.13
N GLY A 100 11.24 -17.15 -1.72
CA GLY A 100 12.06 -16.04 -1.22
C GLY A 100 12.73 -15.22 -2.32
N ARG A 101 12.28 -15.33 -3.58
CA ARG A 101 12.85 -14.59 -4.71
C ARG A 101 12.17 -13.23 -4.83
N LEU A 102 12.98 -12.19 -5.04
CA LEU A 102 12.51 -10.83 -5.29
C LEU A 102 12.15 -10.64 -6.77
N TYR A 103 10.98 -10.06 -7.02
CA TYR A 103 10.52 -9.53 -8.31
C TYR A 103 10.38 -8.02 -8.16
N ASP A 104 10.82 -7.30 -9.18
CA ASP A 104 10.77 -5.84 -9.36
C ASP A 104 10.45 -5.61 -10.84
#